data_AF-A0AA42Y8E6-F1
#
_entry.id   AF-A0AA42Y8E6-F1
#
_cell.length_a   1.000
_cell.length_b   1.000
_cell.length_c   1.000
_cell.angle_alpha   90.00
_cell.angle_beta   90.00
_cell.angle_gamma   90.00
#
_symmetry.space_group_name_H-M   'P 1'
#
loop_
_entity.id
_entity.type
_entity.pdbx_description
1 polymer ?
#
loop_
_entity_poly.entity_id
_entity_poly.type
_entity_poly.pdbx_seq_one_letter_code
_entity_poly.pdbx_strand_id
1 'polypeptide(L)'
;MSRVPIIDPLTATGETARFFEASAQFRGRVPNSARVWGHIPHIAKFQLLAGVGLQREGGGGVLSCRIKEMAVLKTSHVNSCAY
;
A
#
# COMPACT_ATOMS: atom_id res chain seq x y z
N MET A 1 -13.38 12.47 0.98
CA MET A 1 -13.22 12.47 -0.49
C MET A 1 -11.74 12.73 -0.82
N SER A 2 -11.15 12.07 -1.83
CA SER A 2 -9.72 12.27 -2.12
C SER A 2 -9.47 13.62 -2.82
N ARG A 3 -8.36 14.26 -2.50
CA ARG A 3 -7.91 15.52 -3.14
C ARG A 3 -7.21 15.29 -4.48
N VAL A 4 -6.69 14.08 -4.68
CA VAL A 4 -5.98 13.64 -5.88
C VAL A 4 -6.84 12.62 -6.61
N PRO A 5 -6.89 12.62 -7.95
CA PRO A 5 -7.63 11.62 -8.71
C PRO A 5 -7.21 10.20 -8.37
N ILE A 6 -8.19 9.32 -8.17
CA ILE A 6 -7.96 7.90 -7.92
C ILE A 6 -7.93 7.19 -9.27
N ILE A 7 -6.75 6.79 -9.73
CA ILE A 7 -6.56 6.15 -11.05
C ILE A 7 -7.33 4.82 -11.10
N ASP A 8 -8.07 4.56 -12.18
CA ASP A 8 -8.67 3.25 -12.43
C ASP A 8 -7.59 2.23 -12.84
N PRO A 9 -7.41 1.12 -12.10
CA PRO A 9 -6.44 0.10 -12.47
C PRO A 9 -6.71 -0.55 -13.83
N LEU A 10 -7.97 -0.59 -14.28
CA LEU A 10 -8.34 -1.23 -15.56
C LEU A 10 -7.89 -0.44 -16.79
N THR A 11 -7.71 0.87 -16.64
CA THR A 11 -7.30 1.76 -17.74
C THR A 11 -5.85 2.21 -17.60
N ALA A 12 -5.13 1.79 -16.55
CA ALA A 12 -3.76 2.17 -16.33
C ALA A 12 -2.82 1.51 -17.34
N THR A 13 -1.78 2.23 -17.75
CA THR A 13 -0.77 1.73 -18.70
C THR A 13 0.64 1.92 -18.14
N GLY A 14 1.63 1.33 -18.81
CA GLY A 14 3.05 1.54 -18.51
C GLY A 14 3.46 1.19 -17.07
N GLU A 15 4.18 2.09 -16.42
CA GLU A 15 4.72 1.88 -15.06
C GLU A 15 3.66 1.83 -13.98
N THR A 16 2.57 2.58 -14.15
CA THR A 16 1.44 2.59 -13.22
C THR A 16 0.69 1.25 -13.25
N ALA A 17 0.47 0.68 -14.44
CA ALA A 17 -0.12 -0.67 -14.58
C ALA A 17 0.74 -1.73 -13.88
N ARG A 18 2.05 -1.72 -14.12
CA ARG A 18 3.01 -2.64 -13.48
C ARG A 18 3.02 -2.49 -11.96
N PHE A 19 2.88 -1.26 -11.45
CA PHE A 19 2.76 -1.02 -10.01
C PHE A 19 1.45 -1.58 -9.43
N PHE A 20 0.32 -1.43 -10.14
CA PHE A 20 -0.96 -1.99 -9.69
C PHE A 20 -0.99 -3.51 -9.72
N GLU A 21 -0.40 -4.13 -10.74
CA GLU A 21 -0.20 -5.57 -10.80
C GLU A 21 0.61 -6.06 -9.59
N ALA A 22 1.75 -5.43 -9.31
CA ALA A 22 2.55 -5.76 -8.13
C ALA A 22 1.77 -5.56 -6.82
N SER A 23 0.99 -4.48 -6.69
CA SER A 23 0.12 -4.28 -5.53
C SER A 23 -0.89 -5.42 -5.38
N ALA A 24 -1.50 -5.87 -6.47
CA ALA A 24 -2.44 -6.99 -6.44
C ALA A 24 -1.75 -8.29 -6.01
N GLN A 25 -0.55 -8.58 -6.53
CA GLN A 25 0.23 -9.76 -6.14
C GLN A 25 0.62 -9.75 -4.66
N PHE A 26 1.15 -8.64 -4.13
CA PHE A 26 1.64 -8.59 -2.75
C PHE A 26 0.55 -8.34 -1.71
N ARG A 27 -0.55 -7.67 -2.07
CA ARG A 27 -1.61 -7.24 -1.12
C ARG A 27 -2.97 -7.90 -1.40
N GLY A 28 -3.09 -8.71 -2.44
CA GLY A 28 -4.34 -9.34 -2.88
C GLY A 28 -5.34 -8.41 -3.57
N ARG A 29 -5.02 -7.11 -3.68
CA ARG A 29 -5.86 -6.08 -4.30
C ARG A 29 -5.07 -4.81 -4.62
N VAL A 30 -5.70 -3.88 -5.33
CA VAL A 30 -5.21 -2.52 -5.55
C VAL A 30 -6.00 -1.54 -4.67
N PRO A 31 -5.55 -1.21 -3.44
CA PRO A 31 -6.27 -0.27 -2.57
C PRO A 31 -6.26 1.16 -3.15
N ASN A 32 -7.22 2.00 -2.74
CA ASN A 32 -7.29 3.39 -3.21
C ASN A 32 -6.00 4.19 -2.93
N SER A 33 -5.29 3.90 -1.85
CA SER A 33 -3.98 4.49 -1.56
C SER A 33 -2.95 4.14 -2.64
N ALA A 34 -2.89 2.88 -3.09
CA ALA A 34 -2.06 2.50 -4.21
C ALA A 34 -2.51 3.22 -5.50
N ARG A 35 -3.81 3.30 -5.76
CA ARG A 35 -4.35 4.01 -6.93
C ARG A 35 -3.95 5.49 -6.99
N VAL A 36 -3.79 6.14 -5.83
CA VAL A 36 -3.25 7.50 -5.72
C VAL A 36 -1.72 7.52 -5.88
N TRP A 37 -0.99 6.59 -5.26
CA TRP A 37 0.47 6.45 -5.46
C TRP A 37 0.85 6.17 -6.92
N GLY A 38 -0.08 5.65 -7.73
CA GLY A 38 0.09 5.40 -9.16
C GLY A 38 0.45 6.63 -10.01
N HIS A 39 0.30 7.86 -9.48
CA HIS A 39 0.79 9.09 -10.11
C HIS A 39 2.32 9.22 -10.08
N ILE A 40 2.99 8.49 -9.18
CA ILE A 40 4.46 8.48 -9.02
C ILE A 40 4.99 7.03 -8.93
N PRO A 41 4.76 6.21 -9.98
CA PRO A 41 4.89 4.75 -9.88
C PRO A 41 6.31 4.27 -9.59
N HIS A 42 7.34 4.99 -10.02
CA HIS A 42 8.73 4.66 -9.72
C HIS A 42 9.03 4.71 -8.22
N ILE A 43 8.53 5.74 -7.53
CA ILE A 43 8.69 5.89 -6.07
C ILE A 43 7.76 4.90 -5.35
N ALA A 44 6.53 4.74 -5.85
CA ALA A 44 5.52 3.87 -5.25
C ALA A 44 5.96 2.41 -5.15
N LYS A 45 6.73 1.91 -6.13
CA LYS A 45 7.26 0.53 -6.10
C LYS A 45 8.21 0.30 -4.92
N PHE A 46 9.08 1.27 -4.61
CA PHE A 46 9.94 1.19 -3.42
C PHE A 46 9.11 1.16 -2.13
N GLN A 47 8.10 2.04 -2.04
CA GLN A 47 7.18 2.07 -0.90
C GLN A 47 6.45 0.74 -0.71
N LEU A 48 6.00 0.12 -1.80
CA LEU A 48 5.27 -1.15 -1.76
C LEU A 48 6.12 -2.26 -1.15
N LEU A 49 7.35 -2.42 -1.64
CA LEU A 49 8.26 -3.46 -1.16
C LEU A 49 8.65 -3.24 0.31
N ALA A 50 8.99 -2.00 0.68
CA ALA A 50 9.29 -1.66 2.07
C ALA A 50 8.09 -1.92 3.00
N GLY A 51 6.89 -1.49 2.59
CA GLY A 51 5.67 -1.66 3.39
C GLY A 51 5.26 -3.13 3.57
N VAL A 52 5.32 -3.93 2.50
CA VAL A 52 4.95 -5.36 2.56
C VAL A 52 5.90 -6.13 3.47
N GLY A 53 7.22 -5.91 3.36
CA GLY A 53 8.19 -6.55 4.23
C GLY A 53 8.04 -6.16 5.70
N LEU A 54 7.74 -4.89 5.99
CA LEU A 54 7.53 -4.43 7.36
C LEU A 54 6.22 -4.96 7.96
N GLN A 55 5.14 -5.03 7.17
CA GLN A 55 3.80 -5.36 7.66
C GLN A 55 3.55 -6.87 7.77
N ARG A 56 4.17 -7.69 6.91
CA ARG A 56 4.01 -9.15 6.91
C ARG A 56 5.03 -9.84 7.83
N GLU A 57 4.78 -11.11 8.13
CA GLU A 57 5.75 -11.98 8.81
C GLU A 57 6.85 -12.42 7.84
N GLY A 58 8.02 -12.76 8.39
CA GLY A 58 9.22 -13.08 7.62
C GLY A 58 10.22 -11.92 7.55
N GLY A 59 11.20 -12.01 6.64
CA GLY A 59 12.20 -10.95 6.41
C GLY A 59 13.07 -10.60 7.62
N GLY A 60 13.19 -11.50 8.60
CA GLY A 60 13.91 -11.26 9.87
C GLY A 60 13.09 -10.55 10.95
N GLY A 61 11.80 -10.25 10.70
CA GLY A 61 10.91 -9.68 11.72
C GLY A 61 10.51 -10.70 12.78
N VAL A 62 10.54 -10.29 14.06
CA VAL A 62 10.18 -11.15 15.21
C VAL A 62 8.75 -10.95 15.71
N LEU A 63 8.03 -9.96 15.17
CA LEU A 63 6.65 -9.65 15.55
C LEU A 63 5.67 -10.29 14.59
N SER A 64 4.57 -10.83 15.13
CA SER A 64 3.47 -11.35 14.33
C SER A 64 2.73 -10.25 13.57
N CYS A 65 2.06 -10.61 12.47
CA CYS A 65 1.20 -9.69 11.72
C CYS A 65 0.17 -9.03 12.64
N ARG A 66 -0.40 -9.80 13.58
CA ARG A 66 -1.39 -9.30 14.54
C ARG A 66 -0.87 -8.10 15.35
N ILE A 67 0.34 -8.19 15.91
CA ILE A 67 0.92 -7.09 16.70
C ILE A 67 1.20 -5.87 15.82
N LYS A 68 1.74 -6.10 14.62
CA LYS A 68 2.03 -5.03 13.65
C LYS A 68 0.77 -4.28 13.23
N GLU A 69 -0.31 -5.00 12.92
CA GLU A 69 -1.60 -4.37 12.56
C GLU A 69 -2.22 -3.64 13.75
N MET A 70 -2.10 -4.15 14.99
CA MET A 70 -2.55 -3.41 16.18
C MET A 70 -1.82 -2.08 16.34
N ALA A 71 -0.51 -2.04 16.07
CA ALA A 71 0.27 -0.80 16.07
C ALA A 71 -0.19 0.17 14.97
N VAL A 72 -0.48 -0.33 13.75
CA VAL A 72 -1.06 0.46 12.66
C VAL A 72 -2.40 1.05 13.08
N LEU A 73 -3.33 0.24 13.60
CA LEU A 73 -4.66 0.69 14.03
C LEU A 73 -4.58 1.73 15.15
N LYS A 74 -3.74 1.49 16.18
CA LYS A 74 -3.59 2.44 17.28
C LYS A 74 -2.99 3.76 16.82
N THR A 75 -2.00 3.71 15.93
CA THR A 75 -1.36 4.90 15.36
C THR A 75 -2.37 5.69 14.50
N SER A 76 -3.13 5.01 13.64
CA SER A 76 -4.18 5.65 12.85
C SER A 76 -5.26 6.28 13.72
N HIS A 77 -5.69 5.60 14.79
CA HIS A 77 -6.68 6.12 15.72
C HIS A 77 -6.22 7.39 16.44
N VAL A 78 -5.00 7.39 17.00
CA VAL A 78 -4.44 8.58 17.67
C VAL A 78 -4.28 9.76 16.71
N ASN A 79 -3.98 9.48 15.44
CA ASN A 79 -3.87 10.50 14.40
C ASN A 79 -5.22 10.86 13.73
N SER A 80 -6.35 10.32 14.20
CA SER A 80 -7.68 10.52 13.58
C SER A 80 -7.69 10.22 12.06
N CYS A 81 -6.90 9.25 11.61
CA CYS A 81 -6.82 8.84 10.22
C CYS A 81 -8.00 7.90 9.89
N ALA A 82 -8.95 8.41 9.09
CA ALA A 82 -10.19 7.71 8.70
C ALA A 82 -10.21 7.29 7.22
N TYR A 83 -9.07 6.79 6.73
CA TYR A 83 -8.96 6.21 5.38
C TYR A 83 -9.49 4.77 5.33
#